data_AF-A0A8T5U2U7-F1
#
_entry.id   AF-A0A8T5U2U7-F1
#
_cell.length_a   1.000
_cell.length_b   1.000
_cell.length_c   1.000
_cell.angle_alpha   90.00
_cell.angle_beta   90.00
_cell.angle_gamma   90.00
#
_symmetry.space_group_name_H-M   'P 1'
#
loop_
_entity.id
_entity.type
_entity.pdbx_description
1 polymer ?
#
loop_
_entity_poly.entity_id
_entity_poly.type
_entity_poly.pdbx_seq_one_letter_code
_entity_poly.pdbx_strand_id
1 'polypeptide(L)'
;MNKMFKFSEKGKLVNELLFIGLVRMKLRLHISRNEDLKDYSRGQYFRFAVIDLDKAKQYPANFVCMLPKKPTNNDAPHNIFSKIYGKDSTKVAKQLLTKGLDSANDLETKKAITDRLKLLEPKSPIQAKCCRCGKTFTPIGMRYRRQKVCSDCKQKMYSSQ
;
A
#
# COMPACT_ATOMS: atom_id res chain seq x y z
N MET A 1 30.99 33.63 8.35
CA MET A 1 29.63 33.36 8.86
C MET A 1 28.62 33.73 7.78
N ASN A 2 27.73 32.78 7.46
CA ASN A 2 26.47 32.88 6.71
C ASN A 2 26.48 33.45 5.27
N LYS A 3 26.67 32.50 4.32
CA LYS A 3 26.24 32.61 2.93
C LYS A 3 24.70 32.75 2.88
N MET A 4 24.21 33.93 2.47
CA MET A 4 22.85 34.12 1.96
C MET A 4 22.74 33.45 0.59
N PHE A 5 21.96 32.38 0.48
CA PHE A 5 21.47 31.92 -0.82
C PHE A 5 20.11 32.54 -1.09
N LYS A 6 20.09 33.45 -2.07
CA LYS A 6 18.89 34.01 -2.69
C LYS A 6 18.17 32.88 -3.46
N PHE A 7 16.92 32.62 -3.11
CA PHE A 7 16.01 31.90 -3.99
C PHE A 7 15.58 32.86 -5.11
N SER A 8 15.90 32.50 -6.35
CA SER A 8 15.42 33.15 -7.57
C SER A 8 14.58 32.13 -8.33
N GLU A 9 13.26 32.29 -8.23
CA GLU A 9 12.27 31.57 -9.01
C GLU A 9 12.27 32.08 -10.45
N LYS A 10 12.90 31.37 -11.40
CA LYS A 10 12.50 31.36 -12.82
C LYS A 10 12.95 30.05 -13.46
N GLY A 11 12.00 29.17 -13.78
CA GLY A 11 12.32 27.90 -14.44
C GLY A 11 11.10 27.08 -14.82
N LYS A 12 10.35 27.60 -15.81
CA LYS A 12 9.44 26.93 -16.74
C LYS A 12 9.02 25.48 -16.40
N LEU A 13 7.71 25.33 -16.15
CA LEU A 13 6.93 24.13 -16.44
C LEU A 13 7.22 23.65 -17.87
N VAL A 14 8.07 22.66 -18.00
CA VAL A 14 8.06 21.76 -19.16
C VAL A 14 7.24 20.56 -18.75
N ASN A 15 6.02 20.51 -19.31
CA ASN A 15 5.22 19.30 -19.41
C ASN A 15 6.02 18.28 -20.22
N GLU A 16 6.86 17.49 -19.55
CA GLU A 16 7.37 16.25 -20.11
C GLU A 16 6.39 15.14 -19.72
N LEU A 17 5.32 15.07 -20.51
CA LEU A 17 4.58 13.83 -20.73
C LEU A 17 5.54 12.84 -21.41
N LEU A 18 6.48 12.29 -20.64
CA LEU A 18 7.18 11.09 -21.03
C LEU A 18 6.20 9.94 -20.87
N PHE A 19 5.56 9.57 -21.98
CA PHE A 19 5.33 8.18 -22.30
C PHE A 19 6.68 7.45 -22.10
N ILE A 20 6.94 6.94 -20.89
CA ILE A 20 8.18 6.21 -20.61
C ILE A 20 8.07 4.85 -21.30
N GLY A 21 8.48 4.81 -22.56
CA GLY A 21 8.98 3.59 -23.16
C GLY A 21 10.10 3.07 -22.26
N LEU A 22 9.92 1.85 -21.73
CA LEU A 22 11.01 0.90 -21.47
C LEU A 22 12.29 1.42 -20.77
N VAL A 23 12.22 2.45 -19.92
CA VAL A 23 13.30 2.73 -18.96
C VAL A 23 13.18 1.62 -17.91
N ARG A 24 13.97 0.56 -18.07
CA ARG A 24 14.11 -0.54 -17.11
C ARG A 24 14.77 -0.01 -15.84
N MET A 25 14.01 0.73 -15.02
CA MET A 25 14.47 1.15 -13.70
C MET A 25 14.78 -0.11 -12.88
N LYS A 26 16.00 -0.19 -12.35
CA LYS A 26 16.40 -1.29 -11.46
C LYS A 26 15.94 -1.01 -10.03
N LEU A 27 14.64 -1.21 -9.82
CA LEU A 27 13.99 -0.95 -8.55
C LEU A 27 14.31 -2.02 -7.50
N ARG A 28 14.54 -1.57 -6.27
CA ARG A 28 14.63 -2.41 -5.07
C ARG A 28 13.83 -1.84 -3.92
N LEU A 29 13.51 -2.71 -2.97
CA LEU A 29 12.87 -2.35 -1.72
C LEU A 29 13.96 -2.09 -0.67
N HIS A 30 14.03 -0.87 -0.15
CA HIS A 30 14.80 -0.54 1.03
C HIS A 30 13.87 -0.56 2.24
N ILE A 31 14.27 -1.28 3.29
CA ILE A 31 13.48 -1.44 4.51
C ILE A 31 14.29 -0.85 5.65
N SER A 32 13.71 0.13 6.33
CA SER A 32 14.30 0.68 7.55
C SER A 32 13.41 0.40 8.74
N ARG A 33 14.06 0.04 9.84
CA ARG A 33 13.43 -0.11 11.16
C ARG A 33 13.58 1.20 11.90
N ASN A 34 12.50 1.71 12.45
CA ASN A 34 12.58 2.82 13.39
C ASN A 34 12.55 2.26 14.81
N GLU A 35 13.69 2.32 15.51
CA GLU A 35 13.83 1.89 16.90
C GLU A 35 13.51 3.04 17.88
N ASP A 36 13.60 4.29 17.40
CA ASP A 36 13.36 5.51 18.16
C ASP A 36 11.87 5.86 18.23
N LEU A 37 11.13 5.17 19.10
CA LEU A 37 9.94 5.74 19.72
C LEU A 37 10.07 5.52 21.23
N LYS A 38 10.55 6.55 21.93
CA LYS A 38 10.53 6.66 23.40
C LYS A 38 9.12 6.57 24.01
N ASP A 39 8.09 6.50 23.16
CA ASP A 39 6.71 6.27 23.55
C ASP A 39 6.40 4.77 23.50
N TYR A 40 6.38 4.15 24.69
CA TYR A 40 6.10 2.75 25.03
C TYR A 40 4.81 2.12 24.46
N SER A 41 4.12 2.76 23.51
CA SER A 41 2.78 2.38 23.03
C SER A 41 2.68 2.13 21.52
N ARG A 42 3.75 2.33 20.74
CA ARG A 42 3.75 2.05 19.30
C ARG A 42 4.83 1.03 18.97
N GLY A 43 4.42 -0.23 18.80
CA GLY A 43 5.30 -1.34 18.41
C GLY A 43 6.16 -1.02 17.18
N GLN A 44 7.28 -1.74 17.04
CA GLN A 44 8.27 -1.57 15.98
C GLN A 44 7.65 -1.26 14.61
N TYR A 45 8.05 -0.14 14.01
CA TYR A 45 7.51 0.31 12.73
C TYR A 45 8.54 0.14 11.61
N PHE A 46 8.19 -0.68 10.62
CA PHE A 46 8.96 -0.85 9.39
C PHE A 46 8.53 0.15 8.33
N ARG A 47 9.49 0.89 7.77
CA ARG A 47 9.31 1.78 6.63
C ARG A 47 9.80 1.07 5.38
N PHE A 48 8.97 1.13 4.35
CA PHE A 48 9.23 0.53 3.05
C PHE A 48 9.45 1.65 2.03
N ALA A 49 10.68 1.79 1.53
CA ALA A 49 11.05 2.77 0.53
C ALA A 49 11.38 2.06 -0.78
N VAL A 50 10.96 2.66 -1.88
CA VAL A 50 11.32 2.24 -3.24
C VAL A 50 12.55 3.04 -3.65
N ILE A 51 13.60 2.32 -4.01
CA ILE A 51 14.87 2.88 -4.46
C ILE A 51 15.15 2.46 -5.90
N ASP A 52 15.83 3.33 -6.64
CA ASP A 52 16.25 3.09 -8.02
C ASP A 52 17.77 3.03 -8.10
N LEU A 53 18.31 1.85 -8.35
CA LEU A 53 19.75 1.64 -8.42
C LEU A 53 20.41 2.33 -9.62
N ASP A 54 19.65 2.67 -10.66
CA ASP A 54 20.19 3.36 -11.83
C ASP A 54 20.39 4.85 -11.56
N LYS A 55 19.55 5.43 -10.68
CA LYS A 55 19.67 6.82 -10.23
C LYS A 55 20.91 7.05 -9.36
N ALA A 56 21.16 6.16 -8.38
CA ALA A 56 22.37 6.17 -7.57
C ALA A 56 22.63 4.80 -6.92
N LYS A 57 23.90 4.56 -6.56
CA LYS A 57 24.29 3.29 -5.93
C LYS A 57 23.80 3.13 -4.49
N GLN A 58 23.59 4.22 -3.76
CA GLN A 58 23.33 4.20 -2.33
C GLN A 58 22.14 5.08 -1.91
N TYR A 59 21.48 4.65 -0.85
CA TYR A 59 20.42 5.38 -0.16
C TYR A 59 21.04 6.47 0.74
N PRO A 60 20.45 7.68 0.85
CA PRO A 60 19.15 8.11 0.33
C PRO A 60 19.16 8.70 -1.10
N ALA A 61 20.32 8.84 -1.74
CA ALA A 61 20.42 9.47 -3.07
C ALA A 61 19.60 8.74 -4.16
N ASN A 62 19.43 7.42 -4.01
CA ASN A 62 18.61 6.59 -4.89
C ASN A 62 17.13 6.49 -4.51
N PHE A 63 16.66 7.31 -3.57
CA PHE A 63 15.26 7.32 -3.17
C PHE A 63 14.34 7.79 -4.30
N VAL A 64 13.24 7.06 -4.48
CA VAL A 64 12.15 7.40 -5.41
C VAL A 64 10.92 7.81 -4.62
N CYS A 65 10.36 6.90 -3.82
CA CYS A 65 9.15 7.18 -3.05
C CYS A 65 8.93 6.15 -1.93
N MET A 66 7.97 6.44 -1.05
CA MET A 66 7.52 5.50 -0.02
C MET A 66 6.51 4.51 -0.58
N LEU A 67 6.62 3.23 -0.18
CA LEU A 67 5.66 2.20 -0.56
C LEU A 67 4.41 2.27 0.35
N PRO A 68 3.22 2.62 -0.19
CA PRO A 68 1.98 2.76 0.56
C PRO A 68 1.51 1.42 1.16
N LYS A 69 0.61 1.49 2.16
CA LYS A 69 -0.01 0.27 2.75
C LYS A 69 -0.89 -0.48 1.77
N LYS A 70 -1.65 0.30 1.02
CA LYS A 70 -2.52 -0.17 -0.05
C LYS A 70 -2.35 0.85 -1.17
N PRO A 71 -1.65 0.51 -2.26
CA PRO A 71 -1.67 1.31 -3.45
C PRO A 71 -3.10 1.25 -3.99
N THR A 72 -3.86 2.33 -3.80
CA THR A 72 -5.18 2.48 -4.41
C THR A 72 -5.02 3.22 -5.73
N ASN A 73 -5.81 2.80 -6.73
CA ASN A 73 -5.93 3.53 -7.99
C ASN A 73 -6.84 4.77 -7.85
N ASN A 74 -7.66 4.82 -6.79
CA ASN A 74 -8.45 6.01 -6.50
C ASN A 74 -7.52 7.15 -6.13
N ASP A 75 -7.79 8.32 -6.72
CA ASP A 75 -7.05 9.58 -6.75
C ASP A 75 -6.78 10.22 -5.38
N ALA A 76 -6.37 9.44 -4.38
CA ALA A 76 -5.87 9.96 -3.12
C ALA A 76 -4.64 10.82 -3.46
N PRO A 77 -4.71 12.15 -3.29
CA PRO A 77 -3.77 13.09 -3.91
C PRO A 77 -2.34 13.01 -3.34
N HIS A 78 -2.14 12.19 -2.31
CA HIS A 78 -0.92 12.13 -1.50
C HIS A 78 0.00 10.94 -1.79
N ASN A 79 -0.39 9.99 -2.65
CA ASN A 79 0.44 8.81 -2.87
C ASN A 79 1.32 8.93 -4.13
N ILE A 80 2.56 9.39 -3.96
CA ILE A 80 3.56 9.52 -5.03
C ILE A 80 3.75 8.19 -5.78
N PHE A 81 3.70 7.05 -5.08
CA PHE A 81 3.85 5.73 -5.70
C PHE A 81 2.74 5.43 -6.71
N SER A 82 1.47 5.69 -6.36
CA SER A 82 0.36 5.50 -7.31
C SER A 82 0.43 6.48 -8.49
N LYS A 83 0.97 7.70 -8.29
CA LYS A 83 1.18 8.65 -9.40
C LYS A 83 2.23 8.15 -10.39
N ILE A 84 3.30 7.52 -9.91
CA ILE A 84 4.39 7.00 -10.76
C ILE A 84 3.94 5.75 -11.52
N TYR A 85 3.31 4.79 -10.83
CA TYR A 85 3.05 3.46 -11.40
C TYR A 85 1.59 3.26 -11.87
N GLY A 86 0.70 4.22 -11.62
CA GLY A 86 -0.68 4.21 -12.09
C GLY A 86 -1.41 2.90 -11.78
N LYS A 87 -2.01 2.30 -12.82
CA LYS A 87 -2.79 1.05 -12.72
C LYS A 87 -1.96 -0.16 -12.30
N ASP A 88 -0.65 -0.14 -12.57
CA ASP A 88 0.27 -1.23 -12.27
C ASP A 88 0.86 -1.14 -10.86
N SER A 89 0.53 -0.12 -10.08
CA SER A 89 1.07 0.10 -8.74
C SER A 89 0.97 -1.15 -7.85
N THR A 90 -0.16 -1.85 -7.88
CA THR A 90 -0.36 -3.06 -7.07
C THR A 90 0.53 -4.21 -7.53
N LYS A 91 0.73 -4.36 -8.84
CA LYS A 91 1.59 -5.38 -9.44
C LYS A 91 3.06 -5.12 -9.11
N VAL A 92 3.52 -3.87 -9.28
CA VAL A 92 4.87 -3.43 -8.95
C VAL A 92 5.14 -3.59 -7.44
N ALA A 93 4.20 -3.18 -6.59
CA ALA A 93 4.31 -3.34 -5.14
C ALA A 93 4.49 -4.82 -4.73
N LYS A 94 3.67 -5.73 -5.29
CA LYS A 94 3.82 -7.17 -5.06
C LYS A 94 5.19 -7.68 -5.48
N GLN A 95 5.65 -7.33 -6.69
CA GLN A 95 6.96 -7.74 -7.19
C GLN A 95 8.11 -7.24 -6.30
N LEU A 96 8.06 -5.98 -5.84
CA LEU A 96 9.07 -5.42 -4.94
C LEU A 96 9.10 -6.13 -3.60
N LEU A 97 7.93 -6.44 -3.04
CA LEU A 97 7.81 -7.16 -1.78
C LEU A 97 8.28 -8.61 -1.90
N THR A 98 7.91 -9.33 -2.95
CA THR A 98 8.37 -10.71 -3.19
C THR A 98 9.90 -10.76 -3.33
N LYS A 99 10.48 -9.90 -4.17
CA LYS A 99 11.95 -9.81 -4.31
C LYS A 99 12.62 -9.43 -2.99
N GLY A 100 12.01 -8.52 -2.24
CA GLY A 100 12.48 -8.13 -0.92
C GLY A 100 12.48 -9.29 0.07
N LEU A 101 11.44 -10.13 0.03
CA LEU A 101 11.28 -11.31 0.89
C LEU A 101 12.38 -12.34 0.64
N ASP A 102 12.70 -12.59 -0.64
CA ASP A 102 13.75 -13.53 -1.05
C ASP A 102 15.14 -13.06 -0.59
N SER A 103 15.35 -11.75 -0.57
CA SER A 103 16.64 -11.13 -0.18
C SER A 103 16.78 -10.83 1.31
N ALA A 104 15.71 -10.92 2.09
CA ALA A 104 15.73 -10.58 3.51
C ALA A 104 16.39 -11.70 4.31
N ASN A 105 17.25 -11.34 5.28
CA ASN A 105 17.89 -12.30 6.18
C ASN A 105 17.12 -12.39 7.51
N ASP A 106 16.62 -11.27 8.01
CA ASP A 106 16.01 -11.19 9.34
C ASP A 106 14.56 -11.70 9.36
N LEU A 107 14.22 -12.50 10.38
CA LEU A 107 12.87 -13.04 10.55
C LEU A 107 11.81 -11.94 10.69
N GLU A 108 12.15 -10.86 11.39
CA GLU A 108 11.24 -9.75 11.64
C GLU A 108 10.96 -8.94 10.36
N THR A 109 11.99 -8.70 9.56
CA THR A 109 11.87 -8.08 8.23
C THR A 109 11.02 -8.96 7.30
N LYS A 110 11.27 -10.28 7.27
CA LYS A 110 10.45 -11.23 6.50
C LYS A 110 8.98 -11.19 6.93
N LYS A 111 8.72 -11.17 8.24
CA LYS A 111 7.37 -11.07 8.79
C LYS A 111 6.70 -9.76 8.35
N ALA A 112 7.39 -8.64 8.45
CA ALA A 112 6.86 -7.34 8.04
C ALA A 112 6.52 -7.29 6.54
N ILE A 113 7.37 -7.87 5.67
CA ILE A 113 7.10 -7.99 4.24
C ILE A 113 5.90 -8.91 3.98
N THR A 114 5.83 -10.05 4.67
CA THR A 114 4.74 -11.02 4.52
C THR A 114 3.40 -10.43 4.93
N ASP A 115 3.34 -9.74 6.08
CA ASP A 115 2.16 -9.04 6.54
C ASP A 115 1.74 -7.95 5.54
N ARG A 116 2.72 -7.31 4.90
CA ARG A 116 2.45 -6.32 3.86
C ARG A 116 1.89 -6.95 2.58
N LEU A 117 2.37 -8.11 2.16
CA LEU A 117 1.82 -8.86 1.03
C LEU A 117 0.36 -9.26 1.25
N LYS A 118 0.02 -9.76 2.45
CA LYS A 118 -1.36 -10.11 2.82
C LYS A 118 -2.34 -8.93 2.72
N LEU A 119 -1.85 -7.70 2.91
CA LEU A 119 -2.69 -6.49 2.77
C LEU A 119 -2.99 -6.12 1.31
N LEU A 120 -2.18 -6.60 0.36
CA LEU A 120 -2.36 -6.41 -1.09
C LEU A 120 -3.19 -7.51 -1.72
N GLU A 121 -3.46 -8.59 -1.01
CA GLU A 121 -4.36 -9.64 -1.45
C GLU A 121 -5.81 -9.20 -1.25
N PRO A 122 -6.69 -9.43 -2.25
CA PRO A 122 -8.10 -9.17 -2.08
C PRO A 122 -8.62 -10.03 -0.92
N LYS A 123 -9.21 -9.39 0.08
CA LYS A 123 -9.87 -10.13 1.16
C LYS A 123 -11.01 -10.93 0.56
N SER A 124 -10.99 -12.24 0.77
CA SER A 124 -12.13 -13.08 0.42
C SER A 124 -13.37 -12.57 1.16
N PRO A 125 -14.52 -12.49 0.48
CA PRO A 125 -15.76 -12.10 1.13
C PRO A 125 -16.05 -13.14 2.23
N ILE A 126 -16.16 -12.67 3.47
CA ILE A 126 -16.53 -13.53 4.59
C ILE A 126 -17.91 -14.10 4.25
N GLN A 127 -18.05 -15.43 4.25
CA GLN A 127 -19.35 -16.06 4.09
C GLN A 127 -19.92 -16.40 5.46
N ALA A 128 -21.21 -16.15 5.66
CA ALA A 128 -21.96 -16.51 6.85
C ALA A 128 -23.20 -17.32 6.48
N LYS A 129 -23.66 -18.20 7.37
CA LYS A 129 -24.93 -18.91 7.20
C LYS A 129 -26.09 -18.06 7.73
N CYS A 130 -27.16 -17.98 6.96
CA CYS A 130 -28.38 -17.30 7.38
C CYS A 130 -29.05 -18.07 8.52
N CYS A 131 -29.37 -17.38 9.63
CA CYS A 131 -30.03 -18.00 10.77
C CYS A 131 -31.50 -18.39 10.52
N ARG A 132 -32.11 -17.98 9.39
CA ARG A 132 -33.49 -18.36 9.02
C ARG A 132 -33.56 -19.49 8.01
N CYS A 133 -32.79 -19.41 6.93
CA CYS A 133 -32.90 -20.36 5.81
C CYS A 133 -31.67 -21.25 5.63
N GLY A 134 -30.63 -21.10 6.46
CA GLY A 134 -29.39 -21.89 6.39
C GLY A 134 -28.47 -21.56 5.20
N LYS A 135 -28.95 -20.81 4.19
CA LYS A 135 -28.16 -20.43 3.01
C LYS A 135 -26.91 -19.63 3.39
N THR A 136 -25.81 -19.86 2.68
CA THR A 136 -24.60 -19.05 2.77
C THR A 136 -24.80 -17.73 2.03
N PHE A 137 -24.33 -16.63 2.63
CA PHE A 137 -24.38 -15.29 2.03
C PHE A 137 -23.20 -14.45 2.53
N THR A 138 -22.91 -13.36 1.84
CA THR A 138 -21.92 -12.37 2.28
C THR A 138 -22.61 -11.37 3.21
N PRO A 139 -22.32 -11.35 4.53
CA PRO A 139 -22.97 -10.45 5.45
C PRO A 139 -22.45 -9.03 5.26
N ILE A 140 -23.37 -8.07 5.24
CA ILE A 140 -23.01 -6.66 5.30
C ILE A 140 -22.52 -6.35 6.73
N GLY A 141 -21.37 -5.71 6.83
CA GLY A 141 -20.84 -5.24 8.11
C GLY A 141 -21.63 -4.04 8.62
N MET A 142 -22.25 -4.15 9.79
CA MET A 142 -22.78 -3.00 10.54
C MET A 142 -21.76 -2.59 11.61
N ARG A 143 -21.81 -1.34 12.10
CA ARG A 143 -20.81 -0.77 13.04
C ARG A 143 -20.39 -1.71 14.16
N TYR A 144 -21.32 -2.47 14.75
CA TYR A 144 -21.05 -3.33 15.90
C TYR A 144 -21.37 -4.82 15.68
N ARG A 145 -21.99 -5.21 14.56
CA ARG A 145 -22.48 -6.58 14.33
C ARG A 145 -22.46 -6.94 12.85
N ARG A 146 -22.36 -8.23 12.55
CA ARG A 146 -22.55 -8.77 11.20
C ARG A 146 -24.00 -9.15 10.98
N GLN A 147 -24.49 -8.92 9.77
CA GLN A 147 -25.80 -9.38 9.34
C GLN A 147 -25.93 -10.91 9.55
N LYS A 148 -27.02 -11.35 10.18
CA LYS A 148 -27.31 -12.78 10.44
C LYS A 148 -28.34 -13.37 9.47
N VAL A 149 -29.07 -12.53 8.76
CA VAL A 149 -30.20 -12.91 7.88
C VAL A 149 -29.86 -12.51 6.45
N CYS A 150 -30.01 -13.40 5.46
CA CYS A 150 -29.73 -13.07 4.06
C CYS A 150 -30.68 -11.99 3.50
N SER A 151 -30.34 -11.41 2.35
CA SER A 151 -31.15 -10.41 1.65
C SER A 151 -32.58 -10.87 1.43
N ASP A 152 -32.79 -12.10 0.97
CA ASP A 152 -34.10 -12.63 0.60
C ASP A 152 -35.00 -12.76 1.83
N CYS A 153 -34.46 -13.31 2.93
CA CYS A 153 -35.19 -13.42 4.18
C CYS A 153 -35.46 -12.05 4.80
N LYS A 154 -34.58 -11.07 4.60
CA LYS A 154 -34.78 -9.70 5.05
C LYS A 154 -35.91 -9.04 4.25
N GLN A 155 -35.92 -9.15 2.92
CA GLN A 155 -36.99 -8.61 2.08
C GLN A 155 -38.36 -9.17 2.47
N LYS A 156 -38.47 -10.49 2.65
CA LYS A 156 -39.71 -11.14 3.09
C LYS A 156 -40.25 -10.59 4.41
N MET A 157 -39.38 -10.20 5.35
CA MET A 157 -39.79 -9.62 6.63
C MET A 157 -40.42 -8.24 6.48
N TYR A 158 -39.90 -7.41 5.57
CA TYR A 158 -40.42 -6.05 5.37
C TYR A 158 -41.63 -6.01 4.44
N SER A 159 -41.76 -6.98 3.53
CA SER A 159 -42.93 -7.10 2.64
C SER A 159 -44.12 -7.82 3.27
N SER A 160 -44.02 -8.23 4.54
CA SER A 160 -45.13 -8.79 5.33
C SER A 160 -45.60 -7.84 6.45
N GLN A 161 -45.17 -6.57 6.38
CA GLN A 161 -45.77 -5.42 7.08
C GLN A 161 -46.62 -4.62 6.10
#